data_AF-A0A8B6FMJ2-F1
#
_entry.id   AF-A0A8B6FMJ2-F1
#
_cell.length_a   1.000
_cell.length_b   1.000
_cell.length_c   1.000
_cell.angle_alpha   90.00
_cell.angle_beta   90.00
_cell.angle_gamma   90.00
#
_symmetry.space_group_name_H-M   'P 1'
#
loop_
_entity.id
_entity.type
_entity.pdbx_description
1 polymer ?
#
loop_
_entity_poly.entity_id
_entity_poly.type
_entity_poly.pdbx_seq_one_letter_code
_entity_poly.pdbx_strand_id
1 'polypeptide(L)'
;MAAKAKKFIEECKDTKNNELEIVDKGINTLEIPGLYDLKHLTRLTMPHNKITVVPDVISELVNLEHLNLFNNHIKELSTSISSLMKLKLLNLGMNKLSVLPRGFGAFPVLEVLDITYNNLNEKSLPGNFFCLNTLRALYMGDNDFENMPEEIGKLKNIQIMVLRDNDLTSLPKEIGEMPRLRELHVQGNRLTVLPPEIGHLDLVGSKQVFRGENNPWVTPIAEQYQLGVSHVFDYIRSDTYRYLYGRHIAADAAPPPKTADKSKKISRST
;
A
#
# COMPACT_ATOMS: atom_id res chain seq x y z
N MET A 1 -11.37 27.29 9.58
CA MET A 1 -10.82 26.40 8.54
C MET A 1 -11.92 25.61 7.82
N ALA A 2 -12.89 25.00 8.53
CA ALA A 2 -14.09 24.42 7.90
C ALA A 2 -14.88 25.39 7.01
N ALA A 3 -14.89 26.69 7.34
CA ALA A 3 -15.53 27.74 6.51
C ALA A 3 -15.01 27.79 5.06
N LYS A 4 -13.74 27.42 4.81
CA LYS A 4 -13.16 27.39 3.45
C LYS A 4 -13.74 26.26 2.59
N ALA A 5 -14.18 25.17 3.21
CA ALA A 5 -14.80 24.04 2.53
C ALA A 5 -16.31 24.25 2.29
N LYS A 6 -16.95 25.11 3.09
CA LYS A 6 -18.41 25.33 3.06
C LYS A 6 -18.92 25.73 1.68
N LYS A 7 -18.23 26.64 0.98
CA LYS A 7 -18.60 27.07 -0.38
C LYS A 7 -18.63 25.90 -1.36
N PHE A 8 -17.63 25.01 -1.31
CA PHE A 8 -17.54 23.85 -2.21
C PHE A 8 -18.65 22.85 -1.93
N ILE A 9 -19.00 22.66 -0.66
CA ILE A 9 -20.10 21.78 -0.23
C ILE A 9 -21.45 22.35 -0.69
N GLU A 10 -21.68 23.65 -0.51
CA GLU A 10 -22.89 24.34 -0.99
C GLU A 10 -23.01 24.24 -2.51
N GLU A 11 -21.94 24.53 -3.24
CA GLU A 11 -21.90 24.41 -4.71
C GLU A 11 -22.16 22.96 -5.18
N CYS A 12 -21.56 21.97 -4.52
CA CYS A 12 -21.79 20.55 -4.80
C CYS A 12 -23.26 20.17 -4.54
N LYS A 13 -23.86 20.71 -3.48
CA LYS A 13 -25.26 20.50 -3.13
C LYS A 13 -26.21 21.10 -4.17
N ASP A 14 -25.95 22.33 -4.59
CA ASP A 14 -26.79 23.07 -5.54
C ASP A 14 -26.72 22.45 -6.95
N THR A 15 -25.54 22.03 -7.37
CA THR A 15 -25.31 21.38 -8.66
C THR A 15 -25.66 19.89 -8.68
N LYS A 16 -25.87 19.29 -7.50
CA LYS A 16 -26.02 17.83 -7.31
C LYS A 16 -24.86 17.05 -7.93
N ASN A 17 -23.64 17.59 -7.83
CA ASN A 17 -22.46 16.93 -8.37
C ASN A 17 -22.12 15.69 -7.51
N ASN A 18 -21.85 14.57 -8.16
CA ASN A 18 -21.46 13.33 -7.46
C ASN A 18 -19.99 13.35 -7.01
N GLU A 19 -19.26 14.42 -7.30
CA GLU A 19 -17.83 14.57 -7.01
C GLU A 19 -17.58 15.89 -6.28
N LEU A 20 -16.84 15.80 -5.18
CA LEU A 20 -16.43 16.94 -4.38
C LEU A 20 -14.93 16.94 -4.29
N GLU A 21 -14.33 18.03 -4.76
CA GLU A 21 -12.90 18.24 -4.75
C GLU A 21 -12.54 19.50 -3.95
N ILE A 22 -11.65 19.35 -2.98
CA ILE A 22 -11.14 20.44 -2.14
C ILE A 22 -9.62 20.28 -2.01
N VAL A 23 -8.87 20.82 -2.96
CA VAL A 23 -7.41 20.73 -3.01
C VAL A 23 -6.77 21.97 -2.39
N ASP A 24 -5.76 21.75 -1.54
CA ASP A 24 -4.87 22.80 -1.02
C ASP A 24 -5.61 24.02 -0.45
N LYS A 25 -6.55 23.75 0.46
CA LYS A 25 -7.29 24.80 1.19
C LYS A 25 -6.87 24.89 2.66
N GLY A 26 -5.94 24.03 3.07
CA GLY A 26 -5.50 23.91 4.45
C GLY A 26 -6.59 23.39 5.37
N ILE A 27 -7.51 22.56 4.87
CA ILE A 27 -8.56 21.94 5.70
C ILE A 27 -7.89 20.99 6.70
N ASN A 28 -8.22 21.11 7.99
CA ASN A 28 -7.59 20.31 9.04
C ASN A 28 -8.49 19.24 9.66
N THR A 29 -9.78 19.22 9.30
CA THR A 29 -10.75 18.24 9.79
C THR A 29 -11.71 17.85 8.67
N LEU A 30 -12.13 16.58 8.66
CA LEU A 30 -13.21 16.10 7.80
C LEU A 30 -14.59 16.36 8.39
N GLU A 31 -14.71 16.74 9.66
CA GLU A 31 -15.96 17.13 10.32
C GLU A 31 -16.43 18.50 9.84
N ILE A 32 -16.82 18.58 8.57
CA ILE A 32 -17.23 19.80 7.90
C ILE A 32 -18.77 19.79 7.83
N PRO A 33 -19.45 20.81 8.39
CA PRO A 33 -20.89 20.90 8.33
C PRO A 33 -21.43 20.77 6.89
N GLY A 34 -22.42 19.90 6.70
CA GLY A 34 -23.07 19.65 5.41
C GLY A 34 -22.37 18.64 4.51
N LEU A 35 -21.12 18.24 4.77
CA LEU A 35 -20.41 17.24 3.95
C LEU A 35 -21.16 15.91 3.90
N TYR A 36 -21.57 15.41 5.07
CA TYR A 36 -22.21 14.11 5.22
C TYR A 36 -23.69 14.08 4.80
N ASP A 37 -24.27 15.26 4.53
CA ASP A 37 -25.60 15.37 3.91
C ASP A 37 -25.55 15.07 2.40
N LEU A 38 -24.36 15.11 1.78
CA LEU A 38 -24.15 14.81 0.35
C LEU A 38 -24.17 13.29 0.10
N LYS A 39 -25.28 12.61 0.43
CA LYS A 39 -25.40 11.14 0.29
C LYS A 39 -25.30 10.64 -1.15
N HIS A 40 -25.38 11.52 -2.14
CA HIS A 40 -25.19 11.21 -3.57
C HIS A 40 -23.71 11.13 -3.98
N LEU A 41 -22.79 11.58 -3.12
CA LEU A 41 -21.38 11.66 -3.43
C LEU A 41 -20.78 10.28 -3.71
N THR A 42 -20.12 10.17 -4.86
CA THR A 42 -19.40 8.97 -5.31
C THR A 42 -17.89 9.17 -5.25
N ARG A 43 -17.39 10.43 -5.30
CA ARG A 43 -15.97 10.73 -5.16
C ARG A 43 -15.74 11.91 -4.21
N LEU A 44 -14.87 11.71 -3.24
CA LEU A 44 -14.38 12.74 -2.33
C LEU A 44 -12.87 12.86 -2.46
N THR A 45 -12.40 14.00 -2.95
CA THR A 45 -10.97 14.27 -3.19
C THR A 45 -10.55 15.48 -2.38
N MET A 46 -9.73 15.28 -1.34
CA MET A 46 -9.23 16.36 -0.49
C MET A 46 -7.70 16.34 -0.30
N PRO A 47 -6.90 16.24 -1.38
CA PRO A 47 -5.46 16.14 -1.26
C PRO A 47 -4.81 17.48 -0.88
N HIS A 48 -3.57 17.41 -0.41
CA HIS A 48 -2.77 18.58 -0.04
C HIS A 48 -3.43 19.46 1.04
N ASN A 49 -4.13 18.84 1.98
CA ASN A 49 -4.72 19.52 3.12
C ASN A 49 -3.94 19.18 4.40
N LYS A 50 -4.54 19.41 5.56
CA LYS A 50 -3.94 19.20 6.87
C LYS A 50 -4.80 18.29 7.74
N ILE A 51 -5.63 17.44 7.13
CA ILE A 51 -6.58 16.55 7.82
C ILE A 51 -5.80 15.59 8.71
N THR A 52 -6.21 15.44 9.97
CA THR A 52 -5.51 14.58 10.95
C THR A 52 -6.23 13.27 11.27
N VAL A 53 -7.54 13.21 11.07
CA VAL A 53 -8.37 12.06 11.43
C VAL A 53 -9.46 11.86 10.37
N VAL A 54 -9.76 10.61 10.04
CA VAL A 54 -10.99 10.23 9.33
C VAL A 54 -12.04 9.80 10.36
N PRO A 55 -13.10 10.59 10.60
CA PRO A 55 -14.07 10.34 11.67
C PRO A 55 -15.08 9.26 11.29
N ASP A 56 -15.78 8.68 12.28
CA ASP A 56 -16.79 7.62 12.07
C ASP A 56 -17.90 8.03 11.09
N VAL A 57 -18.33 9.29 11.15
CA VAL A 57 -19.39 9.84 10.31
C VAL A 57 -19.06 9.78 8.80
N ILE A 58 -17.82 9.45 8.40
CA ILE A 58 -17.49 9.14 7.00
C ILE A 58 -18.38 8.05 6.41
N SER A 59 -18.86 7.10 7.24
CA SER A 59 -19.75 6.02 6.81
C SER A 59 -21.11 6.49 6.28
N GLU A 60 -21.51 7.73 6.57
CA GLU A 60 -22.76 8.31 6.04
C GLU A 60 -22.71 8.60 4.54
N LEU A 61 -21.50 8.65 3.94
CA LEU A 61 -21.32 8.75 2.49
C LEU A 61 -21.54 7.39 1.83
N VAL A 62 -22.75 6.86 1.95
CA VAL A 62 -23.14 5.48 1.58
C VAL A 62 -22.93 5.14 0.09
N ASN A 63 -22.80 6.15 -0.77
CA ASN A 63 -22.55 5.97 -2.19
C ASN A 63 -21.08 6.20 -2.60
N LEU A 64 -20.18 6.44 -1.64
CA LEU A 64 -18.80 6.78 -1.93
C LEU A 64 -18.07 5.58 -2.55
N GLU A 65 -17.52 5.80 -3.74
CA GLU A 65 -16.72 4.82 -4.49
C GLU A 65 -15.24 5.14 -4.40
N HIS A 66 -14.85 6.41 -4.48
CA HIS A 66 -13.45 6.84 -4.40
C HIS A 66 -13.24 7.87 -3.28
N LEU A 67 -12.29 7.58 -2.39
CA LEU A 67 -11.85 8.49 -1.35
C LEU A 67 -10.36 8.76 -1.52
N ASN A 68 -10.01 10.02 -1.85
CA ASN A 68 -8.63 10.45 -1.99
C ASN A 68 -8.29 11.53 -0.95
N LEU A 69 -7.43 11.14 0.00
CA LEU A 69 -6.91 11.98 1.07
C LEU A 69 -5.37 12.07 1.01
N PHE A 70 -4.81 11.93 -0.18
CA PHE A 70 -3.38 12.01 -0.43
C PHE A 70 -2.74 13.29 0.11
N ASN A 71 -1.55 13.20 0.69
CA ASN A 71 -0.80 14.34 1.22
C ASN A 71 -1.60 15.15 2.25
N ASN A 72 -1.91 14.51 3.37
CA ASN A 72 -2.54 15.08 4.55
C ASN A 72 -1.70 14.73 5.79
N HIS A 73 -2.24 14.93 7.00
CA HIS A 73 -1.59 14.61 8.26
C HIS A 73 -2.32 13.50 9.02
N ILE A 74 -2.98 12.58 8.32
CA ILE A 74 -3.86 11.59 8.93
C ILE A 74 -3.04 10.64 9.79
N LYS A 75 -3.34 10.62 11.09
CA LYS A 75 -2.74 9.72 12.07
C LYS A 75 -3.65 8.54 12.37
N GLU A 76 -4.96 8.75 12.29
CA GLU A 76 -5.98 7.78 12.70
C GLU A 76 -7.09 7.66 11.65
N LEU A 77 -7.51 6.42 11.41
CA LEU A 77 -8.69 6.08 10.64
C LEU A 77 -9.73 5.47 11.59
N SER A 78 -10.97 5.92 11.48
CA SER A 78 -12.11 5.27 12.12
C SER A 78 -12.27 3.81 11.68
N THR A 79 -12.76 2.96 12.59
CA THR A 79 -13.16 1.57 12.27
C THR A 79 -14.34 1.50 11.29
N SER A 80 -15.16 2.55 11.22
CA SER A 80 -16.34 2.64 10.37
C SER A 80 -16.00 2.85 8.89
N ILE A 81 -14.74 3.20 8.55
CA ILE A 81 -14.32 3.38 7.15
C ILE A 81 -14.56 2.12 6.31
N SER A 82 -14.38 0.93 6.89
CA SER A 82 -14.61 -0.35 6.20
C SER A 82 -16.08 -0.69 5.97
N SER A 83 -17.02 0.10 6.52
CA SER A 83 -18.47 -0.05 6.27
C SER A 83 -18.94 0.61 4.96
N LEU A 84 -18.05 1.33 4.26
CA LEU A 84 -18.38 1.95 2.97
C LEU A 84 -18.56 0.87 1.90
N MET A 85 -19.81 0.45 1.71
CA MET A 85 -20.21 -0.70 0.89
C MET A 85 -19.85 -0.59 -0.59
N LYS A 86 -19.57 0.62 -1.09
CA LYS A 86 -19.25 0.89 -2.50
C LYS A 86 -17.81 1.35 -2.72
N LEU A 87 -17.00 1.49 -1.68
CA LEU A 87 -15.65 2.05 -1.79
C LEU A 87 -14.72 1.10 -2.53
N LYS A 88 -14.31 1.50 -3.73
CA LYS A 88 -13.39 0.76 -4.61
C LYS A 88 -11.96 1.29 -4.54
N LEU A 89 -11.78 2.58 -4.29
CA LEU A 89 -10.46 3.22 -4.25
C LEU A 89 -10.31 4.03 -2.96
N LEU A 90 -9.27 3.71 -2.20
CA LEU A 90 -8.85 4.45 -1.02
C LEU A 90 -7.40 4.88 -1.17
N ASN A 91 -7.18 6.19 -1.32
CA ASN A 91 -5.85 6.78 -1.36
C ASN A 91 -5.57 7.57 -0.07
N LEU A 92 -4.63 7.07 0.71
CA LEU A 92 -4.10 7.60 1.96
C LEU A 92 -2.58 7.80 1.86
N GLY A 93 -2.03 7.89 0.65
CA GLY A 93 -0.62 8.12 0.43
C GLY A 93 -0.15 9.45 1.02
N MET A 94 1.12 9.53 1.43
CA MET A 94 1.70 10.71 2.06
C MET A 94 0.90 11.19 3.28
N ASN A 95 0.74 10.34 4.28
CA ASN A 95 0.07 10.68 5.55
C ASN A 95 1.00 10.34 6.73
N LYS A 96 0.43 10.23 7.95
CA LYS A 96 1.17 9.95 9.19
C LYS A 96 0.66 8.67 9.86
N LEU A 97 0.07 7.74 9.11
CA LEU A 97 -0.50 6.50 9.66
C LEU A 97 0.59 5.61 10.25
N SER A 98 0.38 5.15 11.48
CA SER A 98 1.24 4.17 12.16
C SER A 98 0.52 2.84 12.43
N VAL A 99 -0.81 2.81 12.27
CA VAL A 99 -1.65 1.62 12.47
C VAL A 99 -2.90 1.72 11.60
N LEU A 100 -3.41 0.58 11.12
CA LEU A 100 -4.73 0.48 10.52
C LEU A 100 -5.75 -0.03 11.56
N PRO A 101 -6.98 0.48 11.57
CA PRO A 101 -7.97 0.14 12.60
C PRO A 101 -8.37 -1.34 12.53
N ARG A 102 -8.86 -1.89 13.65
CA ARG A 102 -9.48 -3.22 13.65
C ARG A 102 -10.64 -3.25 12.66
N GLY A 103 -10.82 -4.38 11.98
CA GLY A 103 -11.86 -4.51 10.98
C GLY A 103 -11.49 -3.95 9.60
N PHE A 104 -10.32 -3.32 9.43
CA PHE A 104 -9.93 -2.70 8.14
C PHE A 104 -10.07 -3.63 6.93
N GLY A 105 -9.84 -4.93 7.09
CA GLY A 105 -10.04 -5.90 6.01
C GLY A 105 -11.51 -6.25 5.67
N ALA A 106 -12.49 -5.55 6.21
CA ALA A 106 -13.93 -5.81 6.00
C ALA A 106 -14.53 -5.04 4.81
N PHE A 107 -13.73 -4.30 4.03
CA PHE A 107 -14.23 -3.63 2.84
C PHE A 107 -14.84 -4.64 1.84
N PRO A 108 -16.12 -4.48 1.45
CA PRO A 108 -16.77 -5.46 0.57
C PRO A 108 -16.22 -5.46 -0.86
N VAL A 109 -15.79 -4.30 -1.36
CA VAL A 109 -15.48 -4.08 -2.78
C VAL A 109 -14.21 -3.25 -3.04
N LEU A 110 -13.30 -3.12 -2.06
CA LEU A 110 -12.09 -2.33 -2.23
C LEU A 110 -11.12 -2.98 -3.23
N GLU A 111 -10.86 -2.29 -4.34
CA GLU A 111 -9.99 -2.77 -5.42
C GLU A 111 -8.60 -2.14 -5.38
N VAL A 112 -8.50 -0.89 -4.91
CA VAL A 112 -7.24 -0.13 -4.89
C VAL A 112 -7.03 0.49 -3.52
N LEU A 113 -5.90 0.16 -2.90
CA LEU A 113 -5.45 0.76 -1.65
C LEU A 113 -4.06 1.35 -1.83
N ASP A 114 -3.95 2.66 -1.60
CA ASP A 114 -2.67 3.35 -1.53
C ASP A 114 -2.43 3.89 -0.13
N ILE A 115 -1.40 3.36 0.54
CA ILE A 115 -0.90 3.76 1.86
C ILE A 115 0.60 4.06 1.78
N THR A 116 1.10 4.41 0.59
CA THR A 116 2.50 4.77 0.34
C THR A 116 2.92 5.97 1.20
N TYR A 117 4.17 6.02 1.65
CA TYR A 117 4.70 7.13 2.44
C TYR A 117 3.88 7.37 3.72
N ASN A 118 3.87 6.35 4.57
CA ASN A 118 3.33 6.40 5.93
C ASN A 118 4.40 5.85 6.90
N ASN A 119 3.99 5.48 8.12
CA ASN A 119 4.84 4.93 9.17
C ASN A 119 4.37 3.53 9.59
N LEU A 120 3.85 2.74 8.63
CA LEU A 120 3.30 1.41 8.87
C LEU A 120 4.42 0.35 8.90
N ASN A 121 4.24 -0.70 9.71
CA ASN A 121 5.08 -1.89 9.74
C ASN A 121 4.21 -3.15 9.83
N GLU A 122 4.81 -4.33 9.94
CA GLU A 122 4.10 -5.61 9.99
C GLU A 122 3.09 -5.73 11.15
N LYS A 123 3.30 -5.00 12.26
CA LYS A 123 2.37 -4.96 13.41
C LYS A 123 1.24 -3.94 13.22
N SER A 124 1.35 -3.06 12.24
CA SER A 124 0.35 -2.04 11.92
C SER A 124 -0.86 -2.60 11.17
N LEU A 125 -0.76 -3.80 10.60
CA LEU A 125 -1.83 -4.45 9.85
C LEU A 125 -2.70 -5.29 10.79
N PRO A 126 -4.03 -5.11 10.83
CA PRO A 126 -4.91 -5.97 11.61
C PRO A 126 -4.97 -7.37 11.00
N GLY A 127 -5.23 -8.40 11.82
CA GLY A 127 -5.23 -9.79 11.35
C GLY A 127 -6.21 -10.09 10.20
N ASN A 128 -7.29 -9.31 10.08
CA ASN A 128 -8.24 -9.44 8.97
C ASN A 128 -7.84 -8.67 7.71
N PHE A 129 -6.72 -7.93 7.69
CA PHE A 129 -6.24 -7.18 6.51
C PHE A 129 -6.18 -8.07 5.25
N PHE A 130 -5.75 -9.32 5.42
CA PHE A 130 -5.63 -10.30 4.34
C PHE A 130 -6.97 -10.91 3.89
N CYS A 131 -8.11 -10.41 4.40
CA CYS A 131 -9.46 -10.74 3.95
C CYS A 131 -9.95 -9.80 2.83
N LEU A 132 -9.14 -8.82 2.39
CA LEU A 132 -9.43 -7.92 1.26
C LEU A 132 -9.38 -8.66 -0.08
N ASN A 133 -10.29 -9.61 -0.27
CA ASN A 133 -10.29 -10.52 -1.40
C ASN A 133 -10.58 -9.82 -2.73
N THR A 134 -11.10 -8.59 -2.73
CA THR A 134 -11.36 -7.79 -3.94
C THR A 134 -10.18 -6.93 -4.38
N LEU A 135 -9.12 -6.85 -3.56
CA LEU A 135 -7.98 -5.97 -3.82
C LEU A 135 -7.19 -6.41 -5.04
N ARG A 136 -6.93 -5.45 -5.94
CA ARG A 136 -6.21 -5.62 -7.21
C ARG A 136 -4.91 -4.83 -7.24
N ALA A 137 -4.84 -3.69 -6.56
CA ALA A 137 -3.63 -2.90 -6.45
C ALA A 137 -3.40 -2.49 -5.00
N LEU A 138 -2.19 -2.77 -4.49
CA LEU A 138 -1.77 -2.46 -3.14
C LEU A 138 -0.45 -1.71 -3.17
N TYR A 139 -0.48 -0.44 -2.77
CA TYR A 139 0.70 0.42 -2.68
C TYR A 139 1.04 0.68 -1.22
N MET A 140 2.20 0.18 -0.80
CA MET A 140 2.73 0.27 0.56
C MET A 140 4.19 0.73 0.56
N GLY A 141 4.64 1.37 -0.52
CA GLY A 141 6.01 1.85 -0.64
C GLY A 141 6.34 2.90 0.43
N ASP A 142 7.62 3.06 0.76
CA ASP A 142 8.09 4.06 1.70
C ASP A 142 7.36 3.97 3.06
N ASN A 143 7.43 2.80 3.68
CA ASN A 143 6.94 2.50 5.03
C ASN A 143 8.08 1.83 5.83
N ASP A 144 7.77 1.16 6.93
CA ASP A 144 8.74 0.55 7.86
C ASP A 144 8.61 -0.98 7.91
N PHE A 145 8.11 -1.61 6.84
CA PHE A 145 7.99 -3.07 6.79
C PHE A 145 9.35 -3.75 6.72
N GLU A 146 9.63 -4.59 7.70
CA GLU A 146 10.85 -5.41 7.75
C GLU A 146 10.58 -6.84 7.26
N ASN A 147 9.36 -7.33 7.50
CA ASN A 147 8.87 -8.60 6.99
C ASN A 147 7.45 -8.43 6.46
N MET A 148 7.09 -9.22 5.45
CA MET A 148 5.70 -9.36 5.01
C MET A 148 5.18 -10.72 5.51
N PRO A 149 4.04 -10.78 6.21
CA PRO A 149 3.51 -12.02 6.74
C PRO A 149 3.05 -12.97 5.61
N GLU A 150 3.08 -14.27 5.88
CA GLU A 150 2.70 -15.34 4.94
C GLU A 150 1.26 -15.17 4.41
N GLU A 151 0.38 -14.59 5.22
CA GLU A 151 -1.01 -14.29 4.86
C GLU A 151 -1.16 -13.36 3.65
N ILE A 152 -0.09 -12.65 3.21
CA ILE A 152 -0.12 -11.88 1.96
C ILE A 152 -0.55 -12.74 0.76
N GLY A 153 -0.21 -14.04 0.78
CA GLY A 153 -0.61 -15.00 -0.25
C GLY A 153 -2.12 -15.20 -0.33
N LYS A 154 -2.92 -14.81 0.68
CA LYS A 154 -4.40 -14.87 0.62
C LYS A 154 -5.01 -13.85 -0.34
N LEU A 155 -4.28 -12.78 -0.68
CA LEU A 155 -4.75 -11.73 -1.60
C LEU A 155 -4.65 -12.17 -3.08
N LYS A 156 -5.37 -13.24 -3.45
CA LYS A 156 -5.27 -13.92 -4.76
C LYS A 156 -5.63 -13.04 -5.98
N ASN A 157 -6.25 -11.89 -5.76
CA ASN A 157 -6.69 -10.96 -6.81
C ASN A 157 -5.73 -9.81 -7.11
N ILE A 158 -4.65 -9.66 -6.34
CA ILE A 158 -3.66 -8.62 -6.55
C ILE A 158 -2.97 -8.80 -7.91
N GLN A 159 -2.88 -7.70 -8.63
CA GLN A 159 -2.21 -7.54 -9.92
C GLN A 159 -0.98 -6.65 -9.78
N ILE A 160 -1.05 -5.62 -8.92
CA ILE A 160 0.02 -4.65 -8.68
C ILE A 160 0.31 -4.63 -7.18
N MET A 161 1.56 -4.87 -6.81
CA MET A 161 2.05 -4.77 -5.44
C MET A 161 3.31 -3.90 -5.38
N VAL A 162 3.23 -2.79 -4.65
CA VAL A 162 4.35 -1.86 -4.49
C VAL A 162 4.81 -1.84 -3.03
N LEU A 163 6.00 -2.40 -2.81
CA LEU A 163 6.68 -2.51 -1.50
C LEU A 163 8.04 -1.79 -1.51
N ARG A 164 8.32 -0.95 -2.50
CA ARG A 164 9.59 -0.23 -2.63
C ARG A 164 9.93 0.61 -1.40
N ASP A 165 11.21 0.85 -1.16
CA ASP A 165 11.69 1.78 -0.12
C ASP A 165 11.17 1.45 1.30
N ASN A 166 10.98 0.15 1.59
CA ASN A 166 10.71 -0.37 2.92
C ASN A 166 12.04 -0.81 3.58
N ASP A 167 12.00 -1.70 4.57
CA ASP A 167 13.19 -2.29 5.19
C ASP A 167 13.19 -3.83 5.03
N LEU A 168 12.51 -4.35 4.00
CA LEU A 168 12.24 -5.78 3.85
C LEU A 168 13.54 -6.58 3.78
N THR A 169 13.67 -7.59 4.63
CA THR A 169 14.82 -8.51 4.65
C THR A 169 14.54 -9.81 3.93
N SER A 170 13.27 -10.17 3.78
CA SER A 170 12.81 -11.33 3.04
C SER A 170 11.43 -11.08 2.43
N LEU A 171 11.05 -11.93 1.49
CA LEU A 171 9.67 -12.06 1.02
C LEU A 171 9.16 -13.45 1.40
N PRO A 172 7.89 -13.59 1.83
CA PRO A 172 7.29 -14.89 2.12
C PRO A 172 7.15 -15.70 0.82
N LYS A 173 7.33 -17.03 0.90
CA LYS A 173 7.19 -17.93 -0.25
C LYS A 173 5.79 -17.89 -0.85
N GLU A 174 4.80 -17.52 -0.05
CA GLU A 174 3.39 -17.39 -0.38
C GLU A 174 3.14 -16.31 -1.46
N ILE A 175 4.11 -15.42 -1.72
CA ILE A 175 4.07 -14.51 -2.87
C ILE A 175 3.96 -15.29 -4.19
N GLY A 176 4.57 -16.48 -4.27
CA GLY A 176 4.48 -17.38 -5.43
C GLY A 176 3.08 -17.98 -5.64
N GLU A 177 2.19 -17.86 -4.65
CA GLU A 177 0.80 -18.32 -4.74
C GLU A 177 -0.18 -17.22 -5.17
N MET A 178 0.31 -16.11 -5.73
CA MET A 178 -0.50 -14.98 -6.17
C MET A 178 -0.62 -14.97 -7.71
N PRO A 179 -1.47 -15.82 -8.32
CA PRO A 179 -1.44 -16.11 -9.75
C PRO A 179 -1.81 -14.93 -10.66
N ARG A 180 -2.34 -13.85 -10.09
CA ARG A 180 -2.74 -12.64 -10.81
C ARG A 180 -1.70 -11.52 -10.72
N LEU A 181 -0.65 -11.68 -9.91
CA LEU A 181 0.39 -10.67 -9.72
C LEU A 181 1.17 -10.50 -11.03
N ARG A 182 1.21 -9.27 -11.54
CA ARG A 182 1.87 -8.88 -12.79
C ARG A 182 2.93 -7.82 -12.57
N GLU A 183 2.75 -6.99 -11.55
CA GLU A 183 3.67 -5.92 -11.21
C GLU A 183 4.08 -6.04 -9.74
N LEU A 184 5.37 -6.22 -9.50
CA LEU A 184 5.95 -6.30 -8.17
C LEU A 184 7.15 -5.36 -8.06
N HIS A 185 7.04 -4.40 -7.15
CA HIS A 185 8.07 -3.41 -6.88
C HIS A 185 8.64 -3.62 -5.48
N VAL A 186 9.88 -4.06 -5.39
CA VAL A 186 10.62 -4.30 -4.13
C VAL A 186 11.97 -3.58 -4.11
N GLN A 187 12.20 -2.63 -5.02
CA GLN A 187 13.44 -1.86 -5.06
C GLN A 187 13.65 -1.04 -3.77
N GLY A 188 14.91 -0.80 -3.39
CA GLY A 188 15.22 0.01 -2.20
C GLY A 188 14.90 -0.69 -0.88
N ASN A 189 15.01 -2.01 -0.82
CA ASN A 189 14.87 -2.80 0.40
C ASN A 189 16.22 -3.40 0.82
N ARG A 190 16.19 -4.41 1.70
CA ARG A 190 17.38 -5.11 2.22
C ARG A 190 17.37 -6.59 1.84
N LEU A 191 16.75 -6.92 0.71
CA LEU A 191 16.64 -8.28 0.21
C LEU A 191 18.01 -8.77 -0.28
N THR A 192 18.44 -9.91 0.21
CA THR A 192 19.68 -10.59 -0.23
C THR A 192 19.39 -11.72 -1.21
N VAL A 193 18.22 -12.35 -1.06
CA VAL A 193 17.69 -13.44 -1.88
C VAL A 193 16.17 -13.29 -2.06
N LEU A 194 15.60 -14.03 -3.00
CA LEU A 194 14.16 -14.15 -3.25
C LEU A 194 13.67 -15.59 -2.99
N PRO A 195 12.46 -15.82 -2.47
CA PRO A 195 11.93 -17.19 -2.34
C PRO A 195 11.83 -17.85 -3.74
N PRO A 196 12.30 -19.09 -3.94
CA PRO A 196 12.24 -19.78 -5.24
C PRO A 196 10.82 -19.83 -5.85
N GLU A 197 9.80 -19.84 -4.99
CA GLU A 197 8.38 -19.86 -5.35
C GLU A 197 7.96 -18.63 -6.17
N ILE A 198 8.67 -17.49 -6.06
CA ILE A 198 8.42 -16.33 -6.92
C ILE A 198 8.64 -16.68 -8.41
N GLY A 199 9.45 -17.70 -8.71
CA GLY A 199 9.69 -18.20 -10.06
C GLY A 199 8.47 -18.85 -10.71
N HIS A 200 7.42 -19.19 -9.93
CA HIS A 200 6.13 -19.66 -10.44
C HIS A 200 5.33 -18.54 -11.12
N LEU A 201 5.64 -17.28 -10.82
CA LEU A 201 4.99 -16.13 -11.41
C LEU A 201 5.63 -15.79 -12.76
N ASP A 202 4.80 -15.32 -13.69
CA ASP A 202 5.26 -14.60 -14.86
C ASP A 202 5.39 -13.13 -14.50
N LEU A 203 6.63 -12.68 -14.24
CA LEU A 203 6.97 -11.29 -13.91
C LEU A 203 7.96 -10.66 -14.92
N VAL A 204 8.22 -11.34 -16.04
CA VAL A 204 9.24 -10.96 -17.03
C VAL A 204 8.70 -10.77 -18.44
N GLY A 205 7.42 -11.05 -18.67
CA GLY A 205 6.77 -10.76 -19.94
C GLY A 205 6.56 -9.27 -20.24
N SER A 206 6.14 -8.97 -21.47
CA SER A 206 5.96 -7.58 -21.97
C SER A 206 4.90 -6.74 -21.25
N LYS A 207 4.01 -7.37 -20.47
CA LYS A 207 2.94 -6.72 -19.69
C LYS A 207 3.14 -6.94 -18.19
N GLN A 208 4.34 -7.31 -17.80
CA GLN A 208 4.74 -7.65 -16.45
C GLN A 208 5.91 -6.77 -16.05
N VAL A 209 5.97 -6.44 -14.77
CA VAL A 209 7.02 -5.58 -14.23
C VAL A 209 7.54 -6.19 -12.94
N PHE A 210 8.84 -6.40 -12.89
CA PHE A 210 9.54 -6.64 -11.64
C PHE A 210 10.63 -5.60 -11.46
N ARG A 211 10.60 -4.91 -10.31
CA ARG A 211 11.62 -3.95 -9.88
C ARG A 211 12.23 -4.45 -8.58
N GLY A 212 13.50 -4.82 -8.62
CA GLY A 212 14.25 -5.31 -7.46
C GLY A 212 15.61 -4.63 -7.31
N GLU A 213 15.85 -3.56 -8.04
CA GLU A 213 17.09 -2.78 -7.99
C GLU A 213 17.32 -2.19 -6.57
N ASN A 214 18.53 -1.73 -6.28
CA ASN A 214 18.88 -1.12 -4.98
C ASN A 214 18.58 -2.02 -3.76
N ASN A 215 18.86 -3.31 -3.89
CA ASN A 215 18.87 -4.29 -2.81
C ASN A 215 20.29 -4.89 -2.69
N PRO A 216 20.73 -5.27 -1.48
CA PRO A 216 22.04 -5.91 -1.24
C PRO A 216 22.05 -7.38 -1.64
N TRP A 217 21.76 -7.66 -2.92
CA TRP A 217 21.71 -9.01 -3.47
C TRP A 217 23.02 -9.76 -3.26
N VAL A 218 22.93 -11.05 -2.96
CA VAL A 218 24.10 -11.94 -3.00
C VAL A 218 24.71 -11.92 -4.41
N THR A 219 26.04 -12.10 -4.50
CA THR A 219 26.78 -12.00 -5.77
C THR A 219 26.13 -12.76 -6.93
N PRO A 220 25.67 -14.02 -6.77
CA PRO A 220 25.06 -14.74 -7.88
C PRO A 220 23.80 -14.09 -8.43
N ILE A 221 22.96 -13.47 -7.58
CA ILE A 221 21.77 -12.73 -8.03
C ILE A 221 22.18 -11.38 -8.64
N ALA A 222 23.13 -10.67 -8.01
CA ALA A 222 23.62 -9.39 -8.49
C ALA A 222 24.22 -9.48 -9.91
N GLU A 223 24.95 -10.56 -10.21
CA GLU A 223 25.47 -10.86 -11.55
C GLU A 223 24.34 -11.06 -12.56
N GLN A 224 23.23 -11.73 -12.20
CA GLN A 224 22.09 -11.88 -13.09
C GLN A 224 21.40 -10.55 -13.39
N TYR A 225 21.33 -9.63 -12.42
CA TYR A 225 20.76 -8.30 -12.67
C TYR A 225 21.54 -7.51 -13.73
N GLN A 226 22.86 -7.72 -13.85
CA GLN A 226 23.66 -7.08 -14.91
C GLN A 226 23.25 -7.55 -16.31
N LEU A 227 22.70 -8.76 -16.41
CA LEU A 227 22.19 -9.35 -17.65
C LEU A 227 20.70 -9.02 -17.89
N GLY A 228 20.02 -8.45 -16.90
CA GLY A 228 18.61 -8.07 -16.93
C GLY A 228 17.69 -9.00 -16.15
N VAL A 229 16.47 -8.52 -15.89
CA VAL A 229 15.50 -9.18 -14.99
C VAL A 229 15.10 -10.59 -15.45
N SER A 230 15.07 -10.86 -16.75
CA SER A 230 14.80 -12.22 -17.27
C SER A 230 15.80 -13.24 -16.74
N HIS A 231 17.10 -12.91 -16.76
CA HIS A 231 18.17 -13.78 -16.27
C HIS A 231 18.06 -14.02 -14.76
N VAL A 232 17.60 -13.02 -13.99
CA VAL A 232 17.31 -13.19 -12.55
C VAL A 232 16.27 -14.27 -12.35
N PHE A 233 15.15 -14.24 -13.10
CA PHE A 233 14.10 -15.24 -12.97
C PHE A 233 14.49 -16.62 -13.51
N ASP A 234 15.27 -16.69 -14.59
CA ASP A 234 15.80 -17.96 -15.09
C ASP A 234 16.72 -18.62 -14.06
N TYR A 235 17.57 -17.82 -13.40
CA TYR A 235 18.38 -18.29 -12.30
C TYR A 235 17.54 -18.74 -11.12
N ILE A 236 16.55 -17.94 -10.68
CA ILE A 236 15.65 -18.30 -9.57
C ILE A 236 14.93 -19.64 -9.80
N ARG A 237 14.56 -19.94 -11.05
CA ARG A 237 13.89 -21.20 -11.41
C ARG A 237 14.83 -22.41 -11.44
N SER A 238 16.15 -22.21 -11.40
CA SER A 238 17.14 -23.28 -11.48
C SER A 238 17.29 -24.05 -10.16
N ASP A 239 17.68 -25.33 -10.25
CA ASP A 239 18.04 -26.12 -9.07
C ASP A 239 19.27 -25.58 -8.35
N THR A 240 20.19 -24.95 -9.09
CA THR A 240 21.35 -24.26 -8.52
C THR A 240 20.91 -23.17 -7.55
N TYR A 241 19.92 -22.37 -7.92
CA TYR A 241 19.38 -21.35 -7.03
C TYR A 241 18.65 -21.94 -5.82
N ARG A 242 17.85 -22.99 -6.01
CA ARG A 242 17.18 -23.68 -4.88
C ARG A 242 18.19 -24.15 -3.82
N TYR A 243 19.32 -24.70 -4.25
CA TYR A 243 20.40 -25.10 -3.34
C TYR A 243 21.05 -23.89 -2.64
N LEU A 244 21.36 -22.82 -3.39
CA LEU A 244 21.88 -21.58 -2.82
C LEU A 244 20.93 -20.99 -1.77
N TYR A 245 19.65 -20.88 -2.11
CA TYR A 245 18.61 -20.36 -1.24
C TYR A 245 18.49 -21.19 0.03
N GLY A 246 18.41 -22.52 -0.09
CA GLY A 246 18.37 -23.43 1.06
C GLY A 246 19.57 -23.26 2.00
N ARG A 247 20.78 -23.12 1.45
CA ARG A 247 21.98 -22.83 2.24
C ARG A 247 21.95 -21.44 2.89
N HIS A 248 21.46 -20.43 2.17
CA HIS A 248 21.37 -19.06 2.67
C HIS A 248 20.43 -18.96 3.87
N ILE A 249 19.24 -19.59 3.77
CA ILE A 249 18.28 -19.64 4.87
C ILE A 249 18.83 -20.47 6.05
N ALA A 250 19.48 -21.61 5.79
CA ALA A 250 20.07 -22.43 6.84
C ALA A 250 21.25 -21.76 7.56
N ALA A 251 21.95 -20.84 6.91
CA ALA A 251 23.04 -20.08 7.51
C ALA A 251 22.55 -19.01 8.50
N ASP A 252 21.28 -18.60 8.42
CA ASP A 252 20.62 -17.62 9.29
C ASP A 252 21.48 -16.37 9.54
N ALA A 253 22.09 -15.86 8.46
CA ALA A 253 22.93 -14.69 8.54
C ALA A 253 22.09 -13.46 8.93
N ALA A 254 22.66 -12.60 9.78
CA ALA A 254 22.00 -11.36 10.17
C ALA A 254 21.64 -10.52 8.93
N PRO A 255 20.45 -9.89 8.90
CA PRO A 255 20.04 -9.09 7.77
C PRO A 255 20.96 -7.88 7.57
N PRO A 256 21.12 -7.39 6.33
CA PRO A 256 21.85 -6.16 6.05
C PRO A 256 21.32 -4.99 6.90
N PRO A 257 22.19 -4.05 7.32
CA PRO A 257 21.77 -2.90 8.12
C PRO A 257 20.80 -1.99 7.36
N LYS A 258 19.97 -1.24 8.08
CA LYS A 258 19.10 -0.22 7.49
C LYS A 258 19.96 0.91 6.92
N THR A 259 19.75 1.23 5.65
CA THR A 259 20.52 2.25 4.93
C THR A 259 19.76 3.57 4.78
N ALA A 260 18.43 3.53 4.79
CA ALA A 260 17.58 4.71 4.71
C ALA A 260 17.34 5.32 6.10
N ASP A 261 17.77 6.58 6.30
CA ASP A 261 17.40 7.35 7.49
C ASP A 261 15.95 7.83 7.39
N LYS A 262 15.03 7.00 7.87
CA LYS A 262 13.60 7.33 7.89
C LYS A 262 13.22 8.30 9.01
N SER A 263 14.13 8.68 9.91
CA SER A 263 13.83 9.59 11.04
C SER A 263 13.40 10.98 10.58
N LYS A 264 13.87 11.41 9.39
CA LYS A 264 13.58 12.72 8.79
C LYS A 264 12.37 12.72 7.85
N LYS A 265 11.63 11.61 7.75
CA LYS A 265 10.42 11.56 6.91
C LYS A 265 9.42 12.62 7.35
N ILE A 266 8.82 13.28 6.36
CA ILE A 266 7.74 14.27 6.59
C ILE A 266 6.58 13.62 7.38
N SER A 267 6.31 12.34 7.15
CA SER A 267 5.29 11.57 7.87
C SER A 267 5.56 11.42 9.37
N ARG A 268 6.81 11.63 9.83
CA ARG A 268 7.22 11.58 11.24
C ARG A 268 7.40 12.95 11.87
N SER A 269 7.34 14.03 11.08
CA SER A 269 7.32 15.38 11.63
C SER A 269 6.10 15.56 12.52
N THR A 270 6.18 16.43 13.54
CA THR A 270 5.08 16.67 14.48
C THR A 270 3.82 17.23 13.82
#